data_AF-A0A1Z9VL43-F1
#
_entry.id   AF-A0A1Z9VL43-F1
#
_cell.length_a   1.000
_cell.length_b   1.000
_cell.length_c   1.000
_cell.angle_alpha   90.00
_cell.angle_beta   90.00
_cell.angle_gamma   90.00
#
_symmetry.space_group_name_H-M   'P 1'
#
loop_
_entity.id
_entity.type
_entity.pdbx_description
1 polymer ?
#
loop_
_entity_poly.entity_id
_entity_poly.type
_entity_poly.pdbx_seq_one_letter_code
_entity_poly.pdbx_strand_id
1 'polypeptide(L)'
;IILAAAGIKRLQLTQHIKEYLDHDTFIPAASQGAIIVTCKKNNPSLIHFIEKINDSQTRLCVETERAICAGLSLDCHAPIGVYASIENNSIIQVRISLLWENRFIQMKQSGQVDQQDVLISEIVNKIDRERGVQS
;
A
#
# COMPACT_ATOMS: atom_id res chain seq x y z
N ILE A 1 3.61 -13.42 18.67
CA ILE A 1 3.13 -12.09 18.20
C ILE A 1 3.57 -11.88 16.76
N ILE A 2 2.85 -11.06 16.00
CA ILE A 2 3.24 -10.64 14.65
C ILE A 2 3.63 -9.16 14.73
N LEU A 3 4.76 -8.79 14.15
CA LEU A 3 5.28 -7.42 14.14
C LEU A 3 5.78 -7.07 12.74
N ALA A 4 5.68 -5.79 12.38
CA ALA A 4 6.23 -5.30 11.11
C ALA A 4 7.76 -5.41 11.13
N ALA A 5 8.31 -6.15 10.17
CA ALA A 5 9.75 -6.35 10.04
C ALA A 5 10.54 -5.04 9.93
N ALA A 6 9.97 -4.02 9.28
CA ALA A 6 10.59 -2.70 9.15
C ALA A 6 10.86 -2.04 10.50
N GLY A 7 9.94 -2.17 11.47
CA GLY A 7 10.12 -1.63 12.83
C GLY A 7 11.23 -2.35 13.58
N ILE A 8 11.24 -3.69 13.52
CA ILE A 8 12.27 -4.52 14.15
C ILE A 8 13.66 -4.22 13.59
N LYS A 9 13.77 -4.05 12.26
CA LYS A 9 15.03 -3.68 11.60
C LYS A 9 15.55 -2.32 12.05
N ARG A 10 14.67 -1.31 12.14
CA ARG A 10 15.05 0.04 12.61
C ARG A 10 15.54 0.05 14.05
N LEU A 11 14.97 -0.81 14.90
CA LEU A 11 15.38 -0.99 16.29
C LEU A 11 16.61 -1.88 16.46
N GLN A 12 17.18 -2.43 15.38
CA GLN A 12 18.31 -3.38 15.42
C GLN A 12 18.01 -4.63 16.27
N LEU A 13 16.76 -5.11 16.20
CA LEU A 13 16.26 -6.27 16.95
C LEU A 13 16.05 -7.50 16.06
N THR A 14 16.78 -7.59 14.93
CA THR A 14 16.56 -8.62 13.90
C THR A 14 16.80 -10.04 14.39
N GLN A 15 17.60 -10.24 15.45
CA GLN A 15 17.79 -11.53 16.11
C GLN A 15 16.50 -12.12 16.70
N HIS A 16 15.46 -11.31 16.91
CA HIS A 16 14.17 -11.78 17.41
C HIS A 16 13.21 -12.21 16.29
N ILE A 17 13.56 -12.02 15.02
CA ILE A 17 12.75 -12.44 13.88
C ILE A 17 12.91 -13.95 13.70
N LYS A 18 11.82 -14.68 13.94
CA LYS A 18 11.77 -16.13 13.70
C LYS A 18 11.48 -16.47 12.24
N GLU A 19 10.63 -15.65 11.60
CA GLU A 19 10.13 -15.89 10.26
C GLU A 19 9.72 -14.55 9.63
N TYR A 20 9.96 -14.42 8.32
CA TYR A 20 9.37 -13.37 7.50
C TYR A 20 8.16 -13.94 6.79
N LEU A 21 7.02 -13.26 6.89
CA LEU A 21 5.80 -13.66 6.20
C LEU A 21 5.84 -13.17 4.75
N ASP A 22 5.47 -14.06 3.84
CA ASP A 22 5.50 -13.80 2.41
C ASP A 22 4.37 -12.84 1.99
N HIS A 23 4.68 -11.87 1.12
CA HIS A 23 3.74 -10.82 0.72
C HIS A 23 2.60 -11.31 -0.18
N ASP A 24 2.68 -12.51 -0.75
CA ASP A 24 1.57 -13.14 -1.49
C ASP A 24 0.55 -13.81 -0.55
N THR A 25 0.98 -14.23 0.64
CA THR A 25 0.14 -14.97 1.60
C THR A 25 -0.32 -14.11 2.78
N PHE A 26 0.52 -13.19 3.24
CA PHE A 26 0.24 -12.25 4.33
C PHE A 26 0.46 -10.82 3.85
N ILE A 27 -0.56 -10.28 3.19
CA ILE A 27 -0.48 -8.96 2.58
C ILE A 27 -0.37 -7.89 3.68
N PRO A 28 0.66 -7.04 3.67
CA PRO A 28 0.87 -6.05 4.70
C PRO A 28 -0.20 -4.95 4.68
N ALA A 29 -0.32 -4.25 5.81
CA ALA A 29 -1.11 -3.03 5.87
C ALA A 29 -0.59 -1.98 4.86
N ALA A 30 -1.50 -1.17 4.32
CA ALA A 30 -1.15 -0.10 3.40
C ALA A 30 -0.04 0.80 4.00
N SER A 31 0.95 1.11 3.18
CA SER A 31 2.12 1.92 3.51
C SER A 31 3.02 1.34 4.61
N GLN A 32 2.90 0.04 4.94
CA GLN A 32 3.73 -0.57 5.96
C GLN A 32 5.22 -0.46 5.59
N GLY A 33 6.00 0.09 6.51
CA GLY A 33 7.44 0.23 6.33
C GLY A 33 7.86 1.52 5.61
N ALA A 34 6.95 2.29 5.03
CA ALA A 34 7.26 3.62 4.50
C ALA A 34 7.48 4.66 5.61
N ILE A 35 8.32 5.67 5.35
CA ILE A 35 8.42 6.89 6.16
C ILE A 35 7.87 8.03 5.31
N ILE A 36 6.81 8.67 5.80
CA ILE A 36 6.13 9.76 5.10
C ILE A 36 6.52 11.07 5.77
N VAL A 37 7.13 11.97 5.01
CA VAL A 37 7.46 13.32 5.46
C VAL A 37 6.42 14.28 4.89
N THR A 38 5.76 15.05 5.75
CA THR A 38 4.75 16.04 5.35
C THR A 38 5.25 17.46 5.63
N CYS A 39 4.84 18.41 4.79
CA CYS A 39 5.13 19.82 4.98
C CYS A 39 3.96 20.68 4.52
N LYS A 40 3.99 21.97 4.87
CA LYS A 40 3.00 22.94 4.36
C LYS A 40 3.21 23.16 2.86
N LYS A 41 2.13 23.14 2.08
CA LYS A 41 2.15 23.35 0.62
C LYS A 41 2.83 24.66 0.19
N ASN A 42 2.77 25.71 1.01
CA ASN A 42 3.31 27.03 0.69
C ASN A 42 4.74 27.25 1.24
N ASN A 43 5.58 26.20 1.30
CA ASN A 43 6.98 26.30 1.70
C ASN A 43 7.91 25.68 0.63
N PRO A 44 8.22 26.41 -0.45
CA PRO A 44 8.99 25.88 -1.58
C PRO A 44 10.41 25.46 -1.18
N SER A 45 11.03 26.17 -0.22
CA SER A 45 12.35 25.83 0.27
C SER A 45 12.36 24.46 0.94
N LEU A 46 11.36 24.16 1.79
CA LEU A 46 11.24 22.85 2.44
C LEU A 46 10.88 21.74 1.44
N ILE A 47 10.00 22.03 0.48
CA ILE A 47 9.65 21.09 -0.59
C ILE A 47 10.91 20.66 -1.36
N HIS A 48 11.75 21.63 -1.75
CA HIS A 48 13.01 21.34 -2.45
C HIS A 48 13.97 20.43 -1.67
N PHE A 49 14.00 20.53 -0.34
CA PHE A 49 14.81 19.63 0.49
C PHE A 49 14.20 18.23 0.59
N ILE A 50 12.88 18.13 0.75
CA ILE A 50 12.17 16.85 0.85
C ILE A 50 12.28 16.06 -0.47
N GLU A 51 12.20 16.74 -1.61
CA GLU A 51 12.36 16.11 -2.93
C GLU A 51 13.69 15.36 -3.08
N LYS A 52 14.78 15.84 -2.45
CA LYS A 52 16.09 15.19 -2.52
C LYS A 52 16.17 13.85 -1.79
N ILE A 53 15.30 13.64 -0.79
CA ILE A 53 15.25 12.39 -0.02
C ILE A 53 14.06 11.51 -0.42
N ASN A 54 13.23 11.97 -1.36
CA ASN A 54 12.03 11.26 -1.78
C ASN A 54 12.38 10.16 -2.79
N ASP A 55 12.07 8.92 -2.44
CA ASP A 55 12.10 7.81 -3.39
C ASP A 55 10.81 7.80 -4.21
N SER A 56 10.91 8.04 -5.52
CA SER A 56 9.75 8.19 -6.41
C SER A 56 8.95 6.88 -6.55
N GLN A 57 9.62 5.73 -6.55
CA GLN A 57 8.97 4.42 -6.64
C GLN A 57 8.17 4.08 -5.38
N THR A 58 8.78 4.25 -4.20
CA THR A 58 8.11 4.06 -2.91
C THR A 58 6.93 5.01 -2.79
N ARG A 59 7.10 6.28 -3.18
CA ARG A 59 6.02 7.27 -3.17
C ARG A 59 4.84 6.80 -4.03
N LEU A 60 5.10 6.34 -5.25
CA LEU A 60 4.07 5.84 -6.15
C LEU A 60 3.31 4.63 -5.58
N CYS A 61 4.04 3.65 -5.03
CA CYS A 61 3.43 2.49 -4.36
C CYS A 61 2.54 2.93 -3.19
N VAL A 62 3.06 3.78 -2.30
CA VAL A 62 2.33 4.29 -1.14
C VAL A 62 1.09 5.09 -1.55
N GLU A 63 1.19 5.95 -2.56
CA GLU A 63 0.04 6.69 -3.10
C GLU A 63 -1.01 5.74 -3.68
N THR A 64 -0.60 4.69 -4.39
CA THR A 64 -1.50 3.64 -4.92
C THR A 64 -2.25 2.93 -3.80
N GLU A 65 -1.53 2.43 -2.80
CA GLU A 65 -2.11 1.70 -1.67
C GLU A 65 -3.13 2.55 -0.91
N ARG A 66 -2.77 3.81 -0.64
CA ARG A 66 -3.62 4.76 0.07
C ARG A 66 -4.85 5.15 -0.73
N ALA A 67 -4.70 5.36 -2.04
CA ALA A 67 -5.82 5.69 -2.94
C ALA A 67 -6.83 4.55 -3.01
N ILE A 68 -6.37 3.30 -3.03
CA ILE A 68 -7.25 2.12 -2.97
C ILE A 68 -8.01 2.07 -1.63
N CYS A 69 -7.31 2.18 -0.49
CA CYS A 69 -7.98 2.21 0.81
C CYS A 69 -9.01 3.33 0.91
N ALA A 70 -8.68 4.52 0.41
CA ALA A 70 -9.58 5.67 0.37
C ALA A 70 -10.78 5.43 -0.55
N GLY A 71 -10.57 4.87 -1.74
CA GLY A 71 -11.63 4.55 -2.71
C GLY A 71 -12.62 3.53 -2.15
N LEU A 72 -12.16 2.55 -1.37
CA LEU A 72 -13.01 1.57 -0.71
C LEU A 72 -13.78 2.11 0.50
N SER A 73 -13.54 3.37 0.89
CA SER A 73 -14.17 4.01 2.06
C SER A 73 -14.02 3.16 3.33
N LEU A 74 -12.87 2.49 3.48
CA LEU A 74 -12.55 1.67 4.65
C LEU A 74 -11.86 2.53 5.69
N ASP A 75 -12.24 2.35 6.95
CA ASP A 75 -11.55 3.00 8.07
C ASP A 75 -10.21 2.32 8.40
N CYS A 76 -9.45 2.90 9.33
CA CYS A 76 -8.16 2.37 9.74
C CYS A 76 -8.24 1.05 10.55
N HIS A 77 -9.44 0.62 10.94
CA HIS A 77 -9.68 -0.63 11.66
C HIS A 77 -10.19 -1.74 10.74
N ALA A 78 -10.51 -1.44 9.48
CA ALA A 78 -10.87 -2.42 8.49
C ALA A 78 -9.74 -3.46 8.33
N PRO A 79 -10.07 -4.76 8.29
CA PRO A 79 -9.10 -5.83 8.11
C PRO A 79 -8.67 -5.93 6.64
N ILE A 80 -7.95 -4.92 6.17
CA ILE A 80 -7.43 -4.79 4.82
C ILE A 80 -5.89 -4.74 4.80
N GLY A 81 -5.31 -5.50 3.89
CA GLY A 81 -3.94 -5.36 3.44
C GLY A 81 -3.91 -4.87 2.00
N VAL A 82 -3.05 -3.91 1.69
CA VAL A 82 -2.82 -3.41 0.32
C VAL A 82 -1.31 -3.23 0.16
N TYR A 83 -0.75 -3.90 -0.83
CA TYR A 83 0.68 -3.87 -1.11
C TYR A 83 0.93 -3.65 -2.60
N ALA A 84 1.62 -2.56 -2.91
CA ALA A 84 2.04 -2.21 -4.25
C ALA A 84 3.57 -2.37 -4.41
N SER A 85 3.98 -2.94 -5.54
CA SER A 85 5.39 -3.12 -5.90
C SER A 85 5.61 -2.82 -7.37
N ILE A 86 6.70 -2.13 -7.71
CA ILE A 86 7.07 -1.83 -9.10
C ILE A 86 8.11 -2.84 -9.59
N GLU A 87 7.87 -3.42 -10.76
CA GLU A 87 8.78 -4.29 -11.48
C GLU A 87 9.24 -3.61 -12.77
N ASN A 88 10.53 -3.77 -13.11
CA ASN A 88 11.14 -3.26 -14.34
C ASN A 88 10.92 -1.75 -14.59
N ASN A 89 10.67 -0.97 -13.53
CA ASN A 89 10.34 0.45 -13.56
C ASN A 89 9.09 0.85 -14.38
N SER A 90 8.31 -0.12 -14.87
CA SER A 90 7.20 0.14 -15.79
C SER A 90 5.90 -0.52 -15.36
N ILE A 91 5.96 -1.62 -14.61
CA ILE A 91 4.78 -2.38 -14.18
C ILE A 91 4.60 -2.19 -12.69
N ILE A 92 3.43 -1.73 -12.27
CA ILE A 92 3.02 -1.74 -10.87
C ILE A 92 2.11 -2.94 -10.63
N GLN A 93 2.47 -3.76 -9.65
CA GLN A 93 1.65 -4.87 -9.17
C GLN A 93 1.04 -4.50 -7.83
N VAL A 94 -0.25 -4.76 -7.68
CA VAL A 94 -1.00 -4.50 -6.44
C VAL A 94 -1.62 -5.79 -5.95
N ARG A 95 -1.43 -6.09 -4.66
CA ARG A 95 -2.02 -7.22 -3.96
C ARG A 95 -2.90 -6.71 -2.85
N ILE A 96 -4.11 -7.27 -2.73
CA ILE A 96 -5.07 -6.87 -1.72
C ILE A 96 -5.65 -8.10 -1.04
N SER A 97 -5.80 -8.02 0.28
CA SER A 97 -6.64 -8.93 1.06
C SER A 97 -7.60 -8.10 1.90
N LEU A 98 -8.87 -8.43 1.87
CA LEU A 98 -9.91 -7.78 2.65
C LEU A 98 -10.79 -8.86 3.29
N LEU A 99 -11.00 -8.77 4.61
CA LEU A 99 -12.08 -9.50 5.26
C LEU A 99 -13.31 -8.58 5.33
N TRP A 100 -14.36 -8.91 4.58
CA TRP A 100 -15.61 -8.16 4.56
C TRP A 100 -16.73 -9.04 5.09
N GLU A 101 -17.30 -8.67 6.24
CA GLU A 101 -18.23 -9.53 6.99
C GLU A 101 -17.58 -10.89 7.28
N ASN A 102 -18.10 -11.97 6.68
CA ASN A 102 -17.54 -13.33 6.79
C ASN A 102 -16.90 -13.81 5.49
N ARG A 103 -16.57 -12.90 4.57
CA ARG A 103 -15.98 -13.21 3.27
C ARG A 103 -14.56 -12.69 3.19
N PHE A 104 -13.64 -13.57 2.82
CA PHE A 104 -12.27 -13.22 2.56
C PHE A 104 -12.09 -12.98 1.06
N ILE A 105 -11.75 -11.75 0.70
CA ILE A 105 -11.52 -11.29 -0.67
C ILE A 105 -10.01 -11.12 -0.85
N GLN A 106 -9.46 -11.79 -1.85
CA GLN A 106 -8.06 -11.60 -2.24
C GLN A 106 -7.98 -11.34 -3.74
N MET A 107 -7.17 -10.35 -4.11
CA MET A 107 -6.92 -10.06 -5.51
C MET A 107 -5.48 -9.63 -5.75
N LYS A 108 -5.03 -9.87 -6.98
CA LYS A 108 -3.79 -9.34 -7.52
C LYS A 108 -4.09 -8.72 -8.86
N GLN A 109 -3.55 -7.54 -9.11
CA GLN A 109 -3.69 -6.87 -10.39
C GLN A 109 -2.42 -6.10 -10.72
N SER A 110 -2.08 -6.09 -11.99
CA SER A 110 -0.93 -5.36 -12.51
C SER A 110 -1.39 -4.34 -13.55
N GLY A 111 -0.66 -3.24 -13.66
CA GLY A 111 -0.88 -2.21 -14.66
C GLY A 111 0.43 -1.50 -14.99
N GLN A 112 0.39 -0.65 -16.02
CA GLN A 112 1.52 0.23 -16.29
C GLN A 112 1.56 1.36 -15.24
N VAL A 113 2.77 1.77 -14.87
CA VAL A 113 3.02 2.86 -13.90
C VAL A 113 2.37 4.18 -14.34
N ASP A 114 2.32 4.46 -15.65
CA ASP A 114 1.69 5.66 -16.21
C ASP A 114 0.15 5.61 -16.22
N GLN A 115 -0.44 4.44 -15.97
CA GLN A 115 -1.88 4.20 -15.93
C GLN A 115 -2.36 3.87 -14.50
N GLN A 116 -1.62 4.32 -13.48
CA GLN A 116 -1.91 4.03 -12.07
C GLN A 116 -3.34 4.39 -11.66
N ASP A 117 -3.86 5.54 -12.08
CA ASP A 117 -5.23 5.98 -11.72
C ASP A 117 -6.32 5.05 -12.29
N VAL A 118 -6.10 4.53 -13.51
CA VAL A 118 -6.99 3.55 -14.14
C VAL A 118 -6.94 2.24 -13.36
N LEU A 119 -5.74 1.76 -13.02
CA LEU A 119 -5.55 0.56 -12.21
C LEU A 119 -6.25 0.67 -10.85
N ILE A 120 -6.09 1.79 -10.14
CA ILE A 120 -6.75 2.05 -8.85
C ILE A 120 -8.27 1.95 -9.01
N SER A 121 -8.82 2.64 -10.02
CA SER A 121 -10.27 2.66 -10.27
C SER A 121 -10.82 1.27 -10.57
N GLU A 122 -10.11 0.48 -11.39
CA GLU A 122 -10.49 -0.89 -11.70
C GLU A 122 -10.48 -1.79 -10.47
N ILE A 123 -9.46 -1.65 -9.62
CA ILE A 123 -9.34 -2.40 -8.38
C ILE A 123 -10.51 -2.08 -7.43
N VAL A 124 -10.77 -0.80 -7.19
CA VAL A 124 -11.84 -0.34 -6.30
C VAL A 124 -13.19 -0.88 -6.81
N ASN A 125 -13.48 -0.72 -8.11
CA ASN A 125 -14.71 -1.23 -8.72
C ASN A 125 -14.84 -2.76 -8.67
N LYS A 126 -13.74 -3.51 -8.71
CA LYS A 126 -13.78 -4.98 -8.55
C LYS A 126 -14.10 -5.36 -7.12
N ILE A 127 -13.44 -4.75 -6.14
CA ILE A 127 -13.67 -5.04 -4.73
C ILE A 127 -15.07 -4.62 -4.30
N ASP A 128 -15.57 -3.46 -4.71
CA ASP A 128 -16.92 -3.03 -4.33
C ASP A 128 -18.01 -3.95 -4.89
N ARG A 129 -17.82 -4.46 -6.12
CA ARG A 129 -18.67 -5.53 -6.67
C ARG A 129 -18.62 -6.80 -5.82
N GLU A 130 -17.43 -7.21 -5.37
CA GLU A 130 -17.30 -8.38 -4.47
C GLU A 130 -17.90 -8.14 -3.08
N ARG A 131 -17.79 -6.91 -2.56
CA ARG A 131 -18.44 -6.50 -1.30
C ARG A 131 -19.96 -6.45 -1.42
N GLY A 132 -20.50 -6.30 -2.64
CA GLY A 132 -21.93 -6.10 -2.89
C GLY A 132 -22.37 -4.66 -2.63
N VAL A 133 -21.43 -3.71 -2.61
CA VAL A 133 -21.70 -2.27 -2.51
C VAL A 133 -21.93 -1.77 -3.93
N GLN A 134 -23.17 -1.42 -4.29
CA GLN A 134 -23.44 -0.76 -5.57
C GLN A 134 -22.99 0.70 -5.47
N SER A 135 -22.03 1.07 -6.32
CA SER A 135 -21.60 2.45 -6.61
C SER A 135 -22.67 3.24 -7.35
#